data_AF-A0A554KFF0-F1
#
_entry.id   AF-A0A554KFF0-F1
#
_cell.length_a   1.000
_cell.length_b   1.000
_cell.length_c   1.000
_cell.angle_alpha   90.00
_cell.angle_beta   90.00
_cell.angle_gamma   90.00
#
_symmetry.space_group_name_H-M   'P 1'
#
loop_
_entity.id
_entity.type
_entity.pdbx_description
1 polymer ?
#
loop_
_entity_poly.entity_id
_entity_poly.type
_entity_poly.pdbx_seq_one_letter_code
_entity_poly.pdbx_strand_id
1 'polypeptide(L)'
;MRRLFIALAVLSLAACRQAAVNPDPNHTHADFAVWIDGQQIDFDRPEYMSDHIDDPDGAEPEGPHDDAGHKHPYLHLHDSNGAVVHRHKPGLTLGEFFDSIGMEMTATCFAVDPRMPVCTTDDKRWRMFVNGEEWPIDPTYAFSDLDAILLTYGSDDDAIAKQLDALTHDACLYSRTCPERGEPPAEGCVADPAVPCVAPEE
;
A
#
# COMPACT_ATOMS: atom_id res chain seq x y z
N MET A 1 -58.69 -12.38 38.90
CA MET A 1 -58.11 -11.39 37.97
C MET A 1 -56.65 -11.75 37.72
N ARG A 2 -56.34 -12.42 36.60
CA ARG A 2 -54.98 -12.84 36.21
C ARG A 2 -54.38 -11.70 35.37
N ARG A 3 -53.35 -11.03 35.86
CA ARG A 3 -52.63 -9.98 35.12
C ARG A 3 -51.68 -10.67 34.14
N LEU A 4 -51.95 -10.51 32.85
CA LEU A 4 -51.13 -10.99 31.75
C LEU A 4 -49.95 -10.01 31.59
N PHE A 5 -48.74 -10.43 31.91
CA PHE A 5 -47.53 -9.68 31.60
C PHE A 5 -47.12 -10.01 30.16
N ILE A 6 -47.30 -9.07 29.24
CA ILE A 6 -46.78 -9.15 27.87
C ILE A 6 -45.31 -8.73 27.95
N ALA A 7 -44.40 -9.69 27.82
CA ALA A 7 -42.98 -9.41 27.65
C ALA A 7 -42.77 -8.86 26.23
N LEU A 8 -42.44 -7.57 26.13
CA LEU A 8 -42.04 -6.95 24.88
C LEU A 8 -40.60 -7.40 24.58
N ALA A 9 -40.44 -8.37 23.69
CA ALA A 9 -39.13 -8.75 23.19
C ALA A 9 -38.60 -7.61 22.32
N VAL A 10 -37.65 -6.83 22.85
CA VAL A 10 -36.89 -5.86 22.08
C VAL A 10 -35.93 -6.65 21.20
N LEU A 11 -36.31 -6.84 19.93
CA LEU A 11 -35.45 -7.44 18.92
C LEU A 11 -34.41 -6.37 18.52
N SER A 12 -33.21 -6.44 19.12
CA SER A 12 -32.08 -5.61 18.72
C SER A 12 -31.67 -6.03 17.30
N LEU A 13 -32.06 -5.24 16.30
CA LEU A 13 -31.51 -5.33 14.95
C LEU A 13 -30.07 -4.85 15.01
N ALA A 14 -29.14 -5.74 15.37
CA ALA A 14 -27.74 -5.55 15.02
C ALA A 14 -27.67 -5.61 13.49
N ALA A 15 -27.67 -4.45 12.84
CA ALA A 15 -27.33 -4.37 11.43
C ALA A 15 -25.89 -4.86 11.30
N CYS A 16 -25.70 -6.09 10.80
CA CYS A 16 -24.43 -6.47 10.22
C CYS A 16 -24.18 -5.48 9.07
N ARG A 17 -23.38 -4.45 9.31
CA ARG A 17 -22.80 -3.68 8.22
C ARG A 17 -21.91 -4.68 7.49
N GLN A 18 -22.35 -5.13 6.31
CA GLN A 18 -21.47 -5.81 5.38
C GLN A 18 -20.25 -4.87 5.20
N ALA A 19 -19.04 -5.40 5.40
CA ALA A 19 -17.84 -4.63 5.06
C ALA A 19 -17.94 -4.27 3.58
N ALA A 20 -17.67 -3.00 3.22
CA ALA A 20 -17.60 -2.63 1.82
C ALA A 20 -16.45 -3.42 1.18
N VAL A 21 -16.66 -3.88 -0.05
CA VAL A 21 -15.69 -4.69 -0.79
C VAL A 21 -15.08 -3.81 -1.87
N ASN A 22 -13.78 -3.98 -2.12
CA ASN A 22 -13.11 -3.29 -3.21
C ASN A 22 -13.85 -3.59 -4.54
N PRO A 23 -14.29 -2.55 -5.27
CA PRO A 23 -15.03 -2.72 -6.51
C PRO A 23 -14.20 -3.26 -7.68
N ASP A 24 -12.86 -3.20 -7.62
CA ASP A 24 -11.96 -3.70 -8.67
C ASP A 24 -10.81 -4.53 -8.06
N PRO A 25 -10.87 -5.88 -8.11
CA PRO A 25 -9.84 -6.74 -7.55
C PRO A 25 -8.47 -6.66 -8.26
N ASN A 26 -8.40 -6.03 -9.45
CA ASN A 26 -7.12 -5.81 -10.14
C ASN A 26 -6.48 -4.46 -9.78
N HIS A 27 -7.20 -3.65 -9.00
CA HIS A 27 -6.77 -2.36 -8.51
C HIS A 27 -6.72 -2.39 -6.98
N THR A 28 -5.51 -2.48 -6.43
CA THR A 28 -5.30 -2.72 -5.00
C THR A 28 -4.42 -1.67 -4.37
N HIS A 29 -4.67 -1.41 -3.10
CA HIS A 29 -3.92 -0.45 -2.29
C HIS A 29 -3.30 -1.16 -1.09
N ALA A 30 -2.09 -0.75 -0.71
CA ALA A 30 -1.46 -1.24 0.50
C ALA A 30 -0.84 -0.08 1.28
N ASP A 31 -0.98 -0.12 2.60
CA ASP A 31 -0.25 0.76 3.49
C ASP A 31 1.18 0.22 3.64
N PHE A 32 2.19 1.09 3.63
CA PHE A 32 3.56 0.66 3.87
C PHE A 32 4.40 1.69 4.64
N ALA A 33 5.46 1.19 5.28
CA ALA A 33 6.50 2.03 5.85
C ALA A 33 7.86 1.33 5.78
N VAL A 34 8.91 2.13 5.59
CA VAL A 34 10.29 1.66 5.64
C VAL A 34 11.06 2.41 6.73
N TRP A 35 11.71 1.67 7.62
CA TRP A 35 12.49 2.20 8.74
C TRP A 35 13.93 1.71 8.68
N ILE A 36 14.89 2.63 8.79
CA ILE A 36 16.33 2.32 8.88
C ILE A 36 16.85 2.90 10.19
N ASP A 37 17.36 2.04 11.08
CA ASP A 37 17.94 2.46 12.36
C ASP A 37 17.00 3.36 13.19
N GLY A 38 15.71 3.01 13.17
CA GLY A 38 14.67 3.74 13.90
C GLY A 38 14.22 5.06 13.25
N GLN A 39 14.69 5.37 12.04
CA GLN A 39 14.22 6.51 11.24
C GLN A 39 13.33 6.04 10.09
N GLN A 40 12.10 6.56 10.03
CA GLN A 40 11.20 6.32 8.91
C GLN A 40 11.67 7.09 7.68
N ILE A 41 11.62 6.44 6.51
CA ILE A 41 11.79 7.11 5.22
C ILE A 41 10.50 7.87 4.91
N ASP A 42 10.69 9.14 4.56
CA ASP A 42 9.63 10.05 4.16
C ASP A 42 9.35 9.88 2.66
N PHE A 43 8.24 9.19 2.36
CA PHE A 43 7.77 8.97 1.00
C PHE A 43 6.79 10.04 0.51
N ASP A 44 6.42 11.04 1.32
CA ASP A 44 5.47 12.10 0.93
C ASP A 44 6.08 13.09 -0.07
N ARG A 45 7.36 12.90 -0.41
CA ARG A 45 8.13 13.86 -1.18
C ARG A 45 7.77 13.83 -2.67
N PRO A 46 7.79 14.98 -3.36
CA PRO A 46 7.43 15.07 -4.77
C PRO A 46 8.24 14.14 -5.68
N GLU A 47 9.51 13.85 -5.34
CA GLU A 47 10.34 12.95 -6.15
C GLU A 47 9.79 11.51 -6.25
N TYR A 48 8.92 11.08 -5.33
CA TYR A 48 8.30 9.75 -5.33
C TYR A 48 6.86 9.75 -5.83
N MET A 49 6.26 10.93 -6.06
CA MET A 49 4.87 11.08 -6.46
C MET A 49 4.70 11.04 -7.98
N SER A 50 3.75 10.27 -8.48
CA SER A 50 3.32 10.35 -9.87
C SER A 50 2.42 11.57 -10.05
N ASP A 51 2.80 12.45 -10.98
CA ASP A 51 1.99 13.62 -11.37
C ASP A 51 0.76 13.24 -12.21
N HIS A 52 0.70 11.99 -12.67
CA HIS A 52 -0.31 11.49 -13.61
C HIS A 52 -1.53 10.92 -12.90
N ILE A 53 -2.31 11.81 -12.29
CA ILE A 53 -3.69 11.53 -11.88
C ILE A 53 -4.63 11.44 -13.11
N ASP A 54 -4.19 11.78 -14.33
CA ASP A 54 -5.09 12.08 -15.46
C ASP A 54 -4.67 11.56 -16.86
N ASP A 55 -3.80 10.54 -17.01
CA ASP A 55 -3.55 9.95 -18.35
C ASP A 55 -4.30 8.63 -18.58
N PRO A 56 -5.53 8.68 -19.15
CA PRO A 56 -6.37 7.51 -19.40
C PRO A 56 -5.84 6.62 -20.54
N ASP A 57 -4.83 7.05 -21.29
CA ASP A 57 -4.34 6.31 -22.48
C ASP A 57 -3.02 5.56 -22.20
N GLY A 58 -2.43 5.70 -21.00
CA GLY A 58 -1.20 5.01 -20.63
C GLY A 58 -0.05 5.27 -21.61
N ALA A 59 -0.10 6.39 -22.34
CA ALA A 59 0.90 6.74 -23.31
C ALA A 59 2.16 7.17 -22.54
N GLU A 60 3.20 6.33 -22.61
CA GLU A 60 4.56 6.73 -22.27
C GLU A 60 4.81 8.14 -22.82
N PRO A 61 5.26 9.11 -22.01
CA PRO A 61 5.59 10.42 -22.55
C PRO A 61 6.68 10.23 -23.61
N GLU A 62 6.32 10.48 -24.87
CA GLU A 62 7.22 10.52 -26.03
C GLU A 62 8.18 11.71 -25.85
N GLY A 63 9.24 11.52 -25.06
CA GLY A 63 10.22 12.53 -24.73
C GLY A 63 11.50 11.92 -24.15
N PRO A 64 12.67 12.51 -24.41
CA PRO A 64 13.91 12.06 -23.80
C PRO A 64 13.86 12.37 -22.30
N HIS A 65 13.61 11.35 -21.48
CA HIS A 65 13.57 11.36 -20.01
C HIS A 65 14.48 12.41 -19.40
N ASP A 66 13.92 13.59 -19.15
CA ASP A 66 14.54 14.69 -18.47
C ASP A 66 14.41 14.46 -16.95
N ASP A 67 15.47 13.90 -16.40
CA ASP A 67 16.00 14.09 -15.05
C ASP A 67 15.13 13.77 -13.81
N ALA A 68 13.91 13.26 -13.98
CA ALA A 68 13.07 12.74 -12.89
C ALA A 68 12.79 11.23 -13.11
N GLY A 69 13.32 10.39 -12.22
CA GLY A 69 13.30 8.92 -12.32
C GLY A 69 11.96 8.29 -12.72
N HIS A 70 12.06 7.23 -13.54
CA HIS A 70 10.97 6.47 -14.16
C HIS A 70 10.00 5.84 -13.16
N LYS A 71 8.93 6.54 -12.77
CA LYS A 71 7.83 5.98 -11.96
C LYS A 71 7.03 4.97 -12.76
N HIS A 72 6.55 3.91 -12.10
CA HIS A 72 5.85 2.84 -12.77
C HIS A 72 4.39 3.24 -13.03
N PRO A 73 3.89 3.19 -14.29
CA PRO A 73 2.57 3.71 -14.65
C PRO A 73 1.42 3.01 -13.90
N TYR A 74 1.60 1.73 -13.57
CA TYR A 74 0.60 0.93 -12.84
C TYR A 74 0.95 0.66 -11.37
N LEU A 75 2.00 1.26 -10.83
CA LEU A 75 2.47 1.00 -9.45
C LEU A 75 3.17 2.23 -8.87
N HIS A 76 2.44 3.04 -8.11
CA HIS A 76 2.93 4.37 -7.76
C HIS A 76 2.35 4.94 -6.47
N LEU A 77 2.84 6.12 -6.11
CA LEU A 77 2.31 7.00 -5.06
C LEU A 77 1.70 8.24 -5.71
N HIS A 78 0.66 8.81 -5.11
CA HIS A 78 0.12 10.12 -5.51
C HIS A 78 -0.50 10.84 -4.30
N ASP A 79 -1.14 11.99 -4.54
CA ASP A 79 -1.81 12.83 -3.53
C ASP A 79 -0.93 13.37 -2.40
N SER A 80 0.40 13.35 -2.57
CA SER A 80 1.34 13.61 -1.46
C SER A 80 1.13 12.66 -0.28
N ASN A 81 0.65 11.45 -0.54
CA ASN A 81 0.45 10.39 0.43
C ASN A 81 1.44 9.26 0.17
N GLY A 82 2.59 9.32 0.82
CA GLY A 82 3.64 8.32 0.70
C GLY A 82 3.39 7.05 1.50
N ALA A 83 2.28 6.96 2.22
CA ALA A 83 1.95 5.81 3.03
C ALA A 83 1.14 4.74 2.28
N VAL A 84 0.52 5.08 1.15
CA VAL A 84 -0.33 4.17 0.37
C VAL A 84 0.27 3.96 -1.01
N VAL A 85 0.62 2.72 -1.33
CA VAL A 85 1.03 2.32 -2.68
C VAL A 85 -0.19 1.86 -3.48
N HIS A 86 -0.34 2.41 -4.68
CA HIS A 86 -1.42 2.13 -5.62
C HIS A 86 -0.93 1.15 -6.68
N ARG A 87 -1.67 0.06 -6.89
CA ARG A 87 -1.37 -0.92 -7.94
C ARG A 87 -2.58 -1.11 -8.85
N HIS A 88 -2.43 -0.71 -10.10
CA HIS A 88 -3.43 -0.84 -11.17
C HIS A 88 -3.13 -2.01 -12.12
N LYS A 89 -2.38 -3.02 -11.68
CA LYS A 89 -2.07 -4.24 -12.45
C LYS A 89 -1.71 -5.39 -11.50
N PRO A 90 -2.38 -6.55 -11.58
CA PRO A 90 -2.05 -7.70 -10.74
C PRO A 90 -0.60 -8.17 -10.92
N GLY A 91 -0.02 -8.67 -9.83
CA GLY A 91 1.26 -9.38 -9.85
C GLY A 91 2.51 -8.48 -9.77
N LEU A 92 2.35 -7.15 -9.83
CA LEU A 92 3.48 -6.26 -9.61
C LEU A 92 3.96 -6.32 -8.15
N THR A 93 5.28 -6.27 -7.99
CA THR A 93 6.01 -6.62 -6.77
C THR A 93 6.57 -5.39 -6.03
N LEU A 94 6.91 -5.55 -4.75
CA LEU A 94 7.59 -4.50 -3.97
C LEU A 94 8.92 -4.08 -4.60
N GLY A 95 9.68 -5.03 -5.16
CA GLY A 95 10.92 -4.74 -5.85
C GLY A 95 10.71 -3.81 -7.05
N GLU A 96 9.70 -4.09 -7.88
CA GLU A 96 9.32 -3.22 -9.01
C GLU A 96 8.87 -1.83 -8.55
N PHE A 97 8.15 -1.75 -7.42
CA PHE A 97 7.75 -0.45 -6.85
C PHE A 97 8.98 0.38 -6.48
N PHE A 98 9.88 -0.17 -5.67
CA PHE A 98 11.07 0.56 -5.21
C PHE A 98 12.00 0.93 -6.37
N ASP A 99 12.20 0.03 -7.34
CA ASP A 99 13.00 0.31 -8.55
C ASP A 99 12.46 1.52 -9.31
N SER A 100 11.13 1.62 -9.46
CA SER A 100 10.48 2.72 -10.16
C SER A 100 10.64 4.10 -9.50
N ILE A 101 10.95 4.13 -8.21
CA ILE A 101 11.22 5.38 -7.49
C ILE A 101 12.72 5.58 -7.22
N GLY A 102 13.58 4.85 -7.95
CA GLY A 102 15.03 4.98 -7.90
C GLY A 102 15.67 4.34 -6.67
N MET A 103 14.97 3.41 -6.02
CA MET A 103 15.46 2.64 -4.87
C MET A 103 15.68 1.18 -5.27
N GLU A 104 16.49 0.44 -4.52
CA GLU A 104 16.69 -0.99 -4.79
C GLU A 104 16.32 -1.84 -3.57
N MET A 105 15.57 -2.91 -3.80
CA MET A 105 15.25 -3.91 -2.78
C MET A 105 15.72 -5.30 -3.25
N THR A 106 16.43 -5.99 -2.37
CA THR A 106 16.84 -7.39 -2.54
C THR A 106 16.47 -8.19 -1.30
N ALA A 107 16.70 -9.51 -1.32
CA ALA A 107 16.46 -10.37 -0.16
C ALA A 107 17.29 -10.00 1.09
N THR A 108 18.36 -9.21 0.95
CA THR A 108 19.28 -8.89 2.05
C THR A 108 19.61 -7.41 2.18
N CYS A 109 19.27 -6.57 1.21
CA CYS A 109 19.62 -5.15 1.17
C CYS A 109 18.47 -4.29 0.68
N PHE A 110 18.43 -3.06 1.16
CA PHE A 110 17.58 -1.99 0.65
C PHE A 110 18.43 -0.73 0.45
N ALA A 111 18.21 0.01 -0.64
CA ALA A 111 18.98 1.19 -0.99
C ALA A 111 18.04 2.34 -1.37
N VAL A 112 17.98 3.38 -0.53
CA VAL A 112 17.31 4.65 -0.91
C VAL A 112 18.08 5.35 -2.03
N ASP A 113 19.41 5.25 -1.98
CA ASP A 113 20.31 5.61 -3.07
C ASP A 113 21.03 4.33 -3.48
N PRO A 114 20.93 3.87 -4.74
CA PRO A 114 21.59 2.64 -5.22
C PRO A 114 23.11 2.59 -4.96
N ARG A 115 23.75 3.75 -4.78
CA ARG A 115 25.18 3.85 -4.46
C ARG A 115 25.49 3.57 -2.98
N MET A 116 24.48 3.54 -2.12
CA MET A 116 24.60 3.39 -0.67
C MET A 116 23.61 2.34 -0.13
N PRO A 117 23.76 1.05 -0.51
CA PRO A 117 22.88 0.00 -0.02
C PRO A 117 23.08 -0.27 1.48
N VAL A 118 21.98 -0.47 2.21
CA VAL A 118 21.96 -0.92 3.59
C VAL A 118 21.62 -2.41 3.60
N CYS A 119 22.62 -3.24 3.93
CA CYS A 119 22.49 -4.69 3.91
C CYS A 119 22.42 -5.29 5.32
N THR A 120 21.76 -6.44 5.42
CA THR A 120 21.81 -7.32 6.58
C THR A 120 23.27 -7.71 6.87
N THR A 121 23.65 -7.57 8.13
CA THR A 121 24.94 -7.92 8.72
C THR A 121 24.74 -8.87 9.90
N ASP A 122 25.82 -9.23 10.58
CA ASP A 122 25.76 -10.04 11.80
C ASP A 122 25.04 -9.33 12.95
N ASP A 123 25.09 -7.99 12.99
CA ASP A 123 24.55 -7.19 14.10
C ASP A 123 23.15 -6.64 13.82
N LYS A 124 22.83 -6.37 12.54
CA LYS A 124 21.58 -5.73 12.12
C LYS A 124 21.02 -6.43 10.89
N ARG A 125 19.73 -6.70 10.89
CA ARG A 125 19.05 -7.32 9.74
C ARG A 125 17.82 -6.55 9.32
N TRP A 126 17.45 -6.72 8.07
CA TRP A 126 16.12 -6.40 7.58
C TRP A 126 15.09 -7.41 8.09
N ARG A 127 13.92 -6.91 8.45
CA ARG A 127 12.72 -7.69 8.79
C ARG A 127 11.55 -7.13 8.02
N MET A 128 10.70 -8.00 7.50
CA MET A 128 9.46 -7.64 6.83
C MET A 128 8.30 -8.11 7.69
N PHE A 129 7.27 -7.28 7.79
CA PHE A 129 6.00 -7.67 8.37
C PHE A 129 4.88 -7.36 7.39
N VAL A 130 3.96 -8.30 7.27
CA VAL A 130 2.73 -8.14 6.49
C VAL A 130 1.60 -8.38 7.46
N ASN A 131 0.73 -7.39 7.65
CA ASN A 131 -0.41 -7.46 8.55
C ASN A 131 -0.01 -7.87 9.98
N GLY A 132 1.16 -7.41 10.43
CA GLY A 132 1.73 -7.68 11.76
C GLY A 132 2.41 -9.05 11.93
N GLU A 133 2.36 -9.93 10.93
CA GLU A 133 3.10 -11.19 10.91
C GLU A 133 4.48 -10.99 10.30
N GLU A 134 5.54 -11.61 10.85
CA GLU A 134 6.89 -11.52 10.28
C GLU A 134 7.02 -12.46 9.06
N TRP A 135 7.47 -11.89 7.95
CA TRP A 135 7.73 -12.60 6.70
C TRP A 135 9.23 -12.52 6.35
N PRO A 136 9.77 -13.49 5.59
CA PRO A 136 11.05 -13.32 4.93
C PRO A 136 11.05 -12.06 4.07
N ILE A 137 12.17 -11.35 4.01
CA ILE A 137 12.35 -10.25 3.05
C ILE A 137 12.23 -10.83 1.65
N ASP A 138 11.26 -10.35 0.88
CA ASP A 138 10.97 -10.85 -0.45
C ASP A 138 10.70 -9.68 -1.42
N PRO A 139 11.64 -9.33 -2.32
CA PRO A 139 11.41 -8.31 -3.32
C PRO A 139 10.35 -8.72 -4.35
N THR A 140 10.03 -10.02 -4.47
CA THR A 140 9.00 -10.53 -5.37
C THR A 140 7.61 -10.56 -4.74
N TYR A 141 7.47 -10.04 -3.52
CA TYR A 141 6.19 -9.97 -2.84
C TYR A 141 5.22 -9.05 -3.59
N ALA A 142 4.12 -9.61 -4.09
CA ALA A 142 3.01 -8.88 -4.67
C ALA A 142 1.91 -8.74 -3.62
N PHE A 143 1.67 -7.51 -3.16
CA PHE A 143 0.73 -7.26 -2.05
C PHE A 143 -0.73 -7.58 -2.43
N SER A 144 -1.52 -7.94 -1.42
CA SER A 144 -2.97 -8.01 -1.48
C SER A 144 -3.58 -6.66 -1.11
N ASP A 145 -4.81 -6.45 -1.54
CA ASP A 145 -5.56 -5.25 -1.14
C ASP A 145 -5.65 -5.15 0.38
N LEU A 146 -5.40 -3.94 0.89
CA LEU A 146 -5.37 -3.58 2.31
C LEU A 146 -4.22 -4.16 3.13
N ASP A 147 -3.18 -4.71 2.49
CA ASP A 147 -2.00 -5.13 3.24
C ASP A 147 -1.34 -3.94 3.94
N ALA A 148 -0.91 -4.15 5.18
CA ALA A 148 -0.10 -3.23 5.95
C ALA A 148 1.33 -3.79 6.05
N ILE A 149 2.28 -3.14 5.37
CA ILE A 149 3.61 -3.67 5.12
C ILE A 149 4.66 -2.83 5.86
N LEU A 150 5.41 -3.45 6.76
CA LEU A 150 6.56 -2.83 7.42
C LEU A 150 7.86 -3.47 6.94
N LEU A 151 8.78 -2.65 6.42
CA LEU A 151 10.18 -3.01 6.24
C LEU A 151 11.01 -2.28 7.29
N THR A 152 11.79 -2.99 8.09
CA THR A 152 12.56 -2.38 9.18
C THR A 152 13.95 -2.97 9.31
N TYR A 153 14.96 -2.11 9.46
CA TYR A 153 16.36 -2.48 9.61
C TYR A 153 16.89 -2.07 10.99
N GLY A 154 17.49 -3.02 11.69
CA GLY A 154 18.23 -2.76 12.95
C GLY A 154 17.35 -2.43 14.17
N SER A 155 16.03 -2.56 14.05
CA SER A 155 15.09 -2.33 15.16
C SER A 155 14.97 -3.55 16.08
N ASP A 156 14.84 -3.31 17.38
CA ASP A 156 14.44 -4.32 18.37
C ASP A 156 12.91 -4.52 18.39
N ASP A 157 12.42 -5.53 19.11
CA ASP A 157 11.00 -5.89 19.13
C ASP A 157 10.10 -4.78 19.71
N ASP A 158 10.60 -4.00 20.68
CA ASP A 158 9.87 -2.87 21.27
C ASP A 158 9.72 -1.71 20.28
N ALA A 159 10.76 -1.43 19.49
CA ALA A 159 10.70 -0.45 18.41
C ALA A 159 9.79 -0.92 17.27
N ILE A 160 9.85 -2.21 16.91
CA ILE A 160 9.02 -2.79 15.85
C ILE A 160 7.54 -2.72 16.21
N ALA A 161 7.16 -3.03 17.46
CA ALA A 161 5.77 -2.89 17.90
C ALA A 161 5.23 -1.47 17.68
N LYS A 162 6.05 -0.44 17.98
CA LYS A 162 5.68 0.97 17.74
C LYS A 162 5.61 1.31 16.25
N GLN A 163 6.47 0.73 15.43
CA GLN A 163 6.48 0.95 13.99
C GLN A 163 5.24 0.32 13.33
N LEU A 164 4.83 -0.88 13.78
CA LEU A 164 3.59 -1.53 13.36
C LEU A 164 2.37 -0.70 13.77
N ASP A 165 2.33 -0.20 15.01
CA ASP A 165 1.25 0.67 15.50
C ASP A 165 1.19 2.03 14.75
N ALA A 166 2.31 2.46 14.16
CA ALA A 166 2.40 3.71 13.40
C ALA A 166 2.00 3.56 11.92
N LEU A 167 1.81 2.34 11.41
CA LEU A 167 1.30 2.15 10.05
C LEU A 167 -0.09 2.78 9.92
N THR A 168 -0.30 3.46 8.79
CA THR A 168 -1.61 3.95 8.40
C THR A 168 -2.53 2.80 8.05
N HIS A 169 -3.81 3.11 7.90
CA HIS A 169 -4.84 2.18 7.42
C HIS A 169 -5.63 2.87 6.30
N ASP A 170 -4.92 3.65 5.50
CA ASP A 170 -5.49 4.59 4.52
C ASP A 170 -5.75 3.90 3.19
N ALA A 171 -5.14 2.74 2.92
CA ALA A 171 -5.47 1.90 1.78
C ALA A 171 -6.99 1.62 1.68
N CYS A 172 -7.68 1.50 2.82
CA CYS A 172 -9.12 1.26 2.84
C CYS A 172 -9.95 2.39 2.20
N LEU A 173 -9.44 3.63 2.25
CA LEU A 173 -10.12 4.79 1.68
C LEU A 173 -10.11 4.67 0.16
N TYR A 174 -8.93 4.39 -0.41
CA TYR A 174 -8.73 4.23 -1.84
C TYR A 174 -9.41 2.96 -2.39
N SER A 175 -9.36 1.85 -1.66
CA SER A 175 -10.10 0.63 -2.00
C SER A 175 -11.61 0.72 -1.73
N ARG A 176 -12.11 1.86 -1.23
CA ARG A 176 -13.53 2.10 -0.90
C ARG A 176 -14.13 1.06 0.06
N THR A 177 -13.30 0.48 0.94
CA THR A 177 -13.71 -0.56 1.90
C THR A 177 -14.07 0.01 3.28
N CYS A 178 -13.76 1.28 3.54
CA CYS A 178 -14.13 2.02 4.77
C CYS A 178 -14.96 3.29 4.47
N PRO A 179 -16.22 3.14 4.01
CA PRO A 179 -17.04 4.27 3.52
C PRO A 179 -17.34 5.33 4.58
N GLU A 180 -17.24 4.99 5.87
CA GLU A 180 -17.34 5.95 6.97
C GLU A 180 -16.23 7.00 6.98
N ARG A 181 -15.10 6.77 6.28
CA ARG A 181 -13.97 7.71 6.17
C ARG A 181 -14.12 8.71 5.02
N GLY A 182 -15.18 8.61 4.21
CA GLY A 182 -15.43 9.49 3.07
C GLY A 182 -15.12 8.83 1.73
N GLU A 183 -15.04 9.65 0.69
CA GLU A 183 -14.62 9.23 -0.65
C GLU A 183 -13.13 9.52 -0.83
N PRO A 184 -12.36 8.62 -1.48
CA PRO A 184 -10.98 8.92 -1.83
C PRO A 184 -10.91 10.07 -2.84
N PRO A 185 -9.74 10.72 -2.97
CA PRO A 185 -9.44 11.55 -4.13
C PRO A 185 -9.80 10.83 -5.44
N ALA A 186 -10.11 11.62 -6.47
CA ALA A 186 -10.34 11.05 -7.78
C ALA A 186 -9.03 10.48 -8.33
N GLU A 187 -9.04 9.23 -8.72
CA GLU A 187 -7.94 8.58 -9.44
C GLU A 187 -8.30 8.47 -10.92
N GLY A 188 -7.36 8.78 -11.81
CA GLY A 188 -7.55 8.73 -13.27
C GLY A 188 -7.79 7.33 -13.83
N CYS A 189 -7.63 6.29 -13.01
CA CYS A 189 -8.06 4.95 -13.32
C CYS A 189 -9.45 4.72 -12.72
N VAL A 190 -10.42 4.47 -13.58
CA VAL A 190 -11.81 4.25 -13.16
C VAL A 190 -11.90 2.92 -12.41
N ALA A 191 -11.96 2.95 -11.08
CA ALA A 191 -12.50 1.85 -10.28
C ALA A 191 -13.99 1.69 -10.63
N ASP A 192 -14.29 0.86 -11.65
CA ASP A 192 -15.61 0.74 -12.31
C ASP A 192 -16.13 -0.71 -12.46
N PRO A 193 -17.45 -0.93 -12.29
CA PRO A 193 -18.04 -2.13 -11.70
C PRO A 193 -18.22 -3.37 -12.61
N ALA A 194 -17.48 -3.50 -13.70
CA ALA A 194 -17.48 -4.73 -14.51
C ALA A 194 -16.09 -5.41 -14.64
N VAL A 195 -15.02 -4.79 -14.10
CA VAL A 195 -13.64 -5.30 -13.89
C VAL A 195 -12.95 -5.76 -15.20
N PRO A 196 -11.87 -5.13 -15.75
CA PRO A 196 -10.57 -5.17 -15.07
C PRO A 196 -9.55 -4.04 -15.39
N CYS A 197 -8.63 -3.77 -14.47
CA CYS A 197 -7.28 -3.39 -14.88
C CYS A 197 -6.59 -4.57 -15.63
N VAL A 198 -6.16 -4.36 -16.88
CA VAL A 198 -5.42 -5.35 -17.70
C VAL A 198 -4.13 -4.75 -18.23
N ALA A 199 -3.06 -5.53 -18.13
CA ALA A 199 -1.77 -5.25 -18.74
C ALA A 199 -1.46 -6.27 -19.86
N PRO A 200 -0.63 -5.94 -20.86
CA PRO A 200 -0.68 -6.55 -22.19
C PRO A 200 -0.30 -8.04 -22.22
N GLU A 201 -0.85 -8.78 -23.20
CA GLU A 201 -0.40 -10.14 -23.54
C GLU A 201 1.01 -10.10 -24.20
N GLU A 202 1.85 -11.09 -23.86
CA GLU A 202 3.29 -11.21 -24.23
C GLU A 202 3.61 -11.14 -25.73
#